data_AF-A0A517NX85-F1
#
_entry.id   AF-A0A517NX85-F1
#
_cell.length_a   1.000
_cell.length_b   1.000
_cell.length_c   1.000
_cell.angle_alpha   90.00
_cell.angle_beta   90.00
_cell.angle_gamma   90.00
#
_symmetry.space_group_name_H-M   'P 1'
#
loop_
_entity.id
_entity.type
_entity.pdbx_description
1 polymer ?
#
loop_
_entity_poly.entity_id
_entity_poly.type
_entity_poly.pdbx_seq_one_letter_code
_entity_poly.pdbx_strand_id
1 'polypeptide(L)'
;MFGFGPFEAMVIGIIAVVLFGGNLPEVARKLGGSYREFRRGLNEVQQQFRVAEYEAKQALTMDDAPKNSPADDDEDEPAEPSAPKFTPPS
;
A
#
# COMPACT_ATOMS: atom_id res chain seq x y z
N MET A 1 12.79 -27.31 -1.29
CA MET A 1 12.13 -27.99 -0.17
C MET A 1 12.13 -27.03 1.01
N PHE A 2 11.09 -26.20 1.13
CA PHE A 2 10.93 -25.22 2.22
C PHE A 2 9.44 -25.29 2.58
N GLY A 3 9.02 -25.94 3.66
CA GLY A 3 9.43 -25.75 5.05
C GLY A 3 8.39 -24.94 5.84
N PHE A 4 7.28 -24.56 5.21
CA PHE A 4 6.09 -24.04 5.88
C PHE A 4 4.83 -24.55 5.16
N GLY A 5 4.57 -25.84 5.33
CA GLY A 5 3.38 -26.51 4.79
C GLY A 5 2.15 -26.31 5.69
N PRO A 6 0.94 -26.57 5.17
CA PRO A 6 -0.28 -26.57 5.98
C PRO A 6 -0.17 -27.50 7.19
N PHE A 7 0.65 -28.56 7.09
CA PHE A 7 0.92 -29.48 8.19
C PHE A 7 1.69 -28.83 9.35
N GLU A 8 2.74 -28.05 9.08
CA GLU A 8 3.52 -27.36 10.13
C GLU A 8 2.66 -26.30 10.83
N ALA A 9 1.86 -25.54 10.07
CA ALA A 9 0.90 -24.61 10.64
C ALA A 9 -0.13 -25.31 11.56
N MET A 10 -0.58 -26.52 11.19
CA MET A 10 -1.49 -27.31 12.01
C MET A 10 -0.84 -27.75 13.32
N VAL A 11 0.40 -28.25 13.29
CA VAL A 11 1.14 -28.65 14.51
C VAL A 11 1.34 -27.46 15.44
N ILE A 12 1.76 -26.31 14.91
CA ILE A 12 1.89 -25.07 15.70
C ILE A 12 0.54 -24.64 16.27
N GLY A 13 -0.54 -24.76 15.48
CA GLY A 13 -1.90 -24.49 15.93
C GLY A 13 -2.32 -25.36 17.11
N ILE A 14 -2.03 -26.67 17.06
CA ILE A 14 -2.31 -27.60 18.17
C ILE A 14 -1.51 -27.20 19.40
N ILE A 15 -0.22 -26.91 19.27
CA ILE A 15 0.61 -26.48 20.39
C ILE A 15 0.06 -25.18 21.00
N ALA A 16 -0.34 -24.22 20.17
CA ALA A 16 -0.94 -22.98 20.63
C ALA A 16 -2.26 -23.23 21.38
N VAL A 17 -3.12 -24.13 20.91
CA VAL A 17 -4.34 -24.54 21.64
C VAL A 17 -4.00 -25.20 22.97
N VAL A 18 -2.96 -26.02 23.06
CA VAL A 18 -2.55 -26.65 24.33
C VAL A 18 -2.04 -25.62 25.33
N LEU A 19 -1.27 -24.62 24.88
CA LEU A 19 -0.71 -23.58 25.74
C LEU A 19 -1.75 -22.54 26.18
N PHE A 20 -2.59 -22.09 25.24
CA PHE A 20 -3.53 -20.98 25.46
C PHE A 20 -4.97 -21.44 25.73
N GLY A 21 -5.34 -22.66 25.33
CA GLY A 21 -6.68 -23.20 25.48
C GLY A 21 -7.75 -22.33 24.83
N GLY A 22 -8.82 -22.06 25.57
CA GLY A 22 -9.91 -21.16 25.15
C GLY A 22 -9.51 -19.68 25.06
N ASN A 23 -8.32 -19.29 25.53
CA ASN A 23 -7.84 -17.90 25.45
C ASN A 23 -7.17 -17.58 24.10
N LEU A 24 -6.89 -18.58 23.27
CA LEU A 24 -6.29 -18.40 21.94
C LEU A 24 -7.03 -17.35 21.06
N PRO A 25 -8.37 -17.40 20.89
CA PRO A 25 -9.09 -16.38 20.12
C PRO A 25 -8.99 -14.98 20.73
N GLU A 26 -8.89 -14.87 22.04
CA GLU A 26 -8.72 -13.58 22.71
C GLU A 26 -7.33 -13.00 22.44
N VAL A 27 -6.27 -13.83 22.54
CA VAL A 27 -4.90 -13.44 22.21
C VAL A 27 -4.78 -13.07 20.72
N ALA A 28 -5.37 -13.85 19.82
CA ALA A 28 -5.39 -13.55 18.40
C ALA A 28 -6.10 -12.23 18.09
N ARG A 29 -7.22 -11.94 18.76
CA ARG A 29 -7.94 -10.66 18.63
C ARG A 29 -7.11 -9.48 19.16
N LYS A 30 -6.45 -9.64 20.31
CA LYS A 30 -5.57 -8.61 20.89
C LYS A 30 -4.38 -8.31 19.98
N LEU A 31 -3.63 -9.35 19.59
CA LEU A 31 -2.47 -9.20 18.70
C LEU A 31 -2.87 -8.69 17.30
N GLY A 32 -3.96 -9.22 16.73
CA GLY A 32 -4.46 -8.79 15.43
C GLY A 32 -4.97 -7.35 15.42
N GLY A 33 -5.63 -6.93 16.52
CA GLY A 33 -6.01 -5.54 16.75
C GLY A 33 -4.79 -4.61 16.79
N SER A 34 -3.81 -4.93 17.63
CA SER A 34 -2.56 -4.16 17.74
C SER A 34 -1.80 -4.09 16.42
N TYR A 35 -1.72 -5.20 15.67
CA TYR A 35 -1.08 -5.21 14.35
C TYR A 35 -1.81 -4.32 13.33
N ARG A 36 -3.14 -4.31 13.36
CA ARG A 36 -3.95 -3.45 12.49
C ARG A 36 -3.75 -1.97 12.80
N GLU A 37 -3.73 -1.61 14.07
CA GLU A 37 -3.46 -0.24 14.52
C GLU A 37 -2.05 0.19 14.18
N PHE A 38 -1.06 -0.67 14.42
CA PHE A 38 0.33 -0.43 14.04
C PHE A 38 0.48 -0.19 12.53
N ARG A 39 -0.14 -1.03 11.69
CA ARG A 39 -0.12 -0.86 10.23
C ARG A 39 -0.77 0.46 9.79
N ARG A 40 -1.86 0.86 10.44
CA ARG A 40 -2.52 2.16 10.18
C ARG A 40 -1.61 3.32 10.54
N GLY A 41 -0.99 3.29 11.71
CA GLY A 41 -0.04 4.31 12.15
C GLY A 41 1.16 4.44 11.20
N LEU A 42 1.73 3.31 10.77
CA LEU A 42 2.82 3.32 9.79
C LEU A 42 2.42 3.95 8.44
N ASN A 43 1.22 3.63 7.94
CA ASN A 43 0.71 4.20 6.69
C ASN A 43 0.49 5.72 6.80
N GLU A 44 -0.06 6.19 7.92
CA GLU A 44 -0.28 7.61 8.15
C GLU A 44 1.03 8.38 8.22
N VAL A 45 2.02 7.84 8.93
CA VAL A 45 3.38 8.40 8.99
C VAL A 45 4.01 8.45 7.60
N GLN A 46 3.92 7.37 6.81
CA GLN A 46 4.42 7.35 5.43
C GLN A 46 3.76 8.42 4.55
N GLN A 47 2.46 8.65 4.73
CA GLN A 47 1.73 9.68 4.01
C GLN A 47 2.20 11.09 4.40
N GLN A 48 2.37 11.36 5.70
CA GLN A 48 2.88 12.64 6.19
C GLN A 48 4.30 12.94 5.68
N PHE A 49 5.19 11.93 5.67
CA PHE A 49 6.53 12.09 5.09
C PHE A 49 6.50 12.43 3.60
N ARG A 50 5.59 11.80 2.83
CA ARG A 50 5.44 12.08 1.39
C ARG A 50 4.95 13.50 1.13
N VAL A 51 3.99 13.98 1.93
CA VAL A 51 3.49 15.37 1.82
C VAL A 51 4.60 16.35 2.19
N ALA A 52 5.31 16.12 3.30
CA ALA A 52 6.42 16.97 3.72
C ALA A 52 7.57 17.01 2.69
N GLU A 53 7.88 15.87 2.06
CA GLU A 53 8.87 15.81 0.97
C GLU A 53 8.42 16.63 -0.24
N TYR A 54 7.14 16.54 -0.62
CA TYR A 54 6.58 17.33 -1.72
C TYR A 54 6.62 18.84 -1.43
N GLU A 55 6.22 19.24 -0.22
CA GLU A 55 6.29 20.64 0.22
C GLU A 55 7.73 21.16 0.28
N ALA A 56 8.67 20.36 0.81
CA ALA A 56 10.08 20.72 0.85
C ALA A 56 10.67 20.87 -0.56
N LYS A 57 10.33 19.97 -1.49
CA LYS A 57 10.73 20.11 -2.90
C LYS A 57 10.15 21.37 -3.50
N GLN A 58 8.86 21.64 -3.31
CA GLN A 58 8.20 22.82 -3.86
C GLN A 58 8.78 24.13 -3.32
N ALA A 59 9.14 24.18 -2.03
CA ALA A 59 9.80 25.35 -1.43
C ALA A 59 11.22 25.57 -1.98
N LEU A 60 11.96 24.51 -2.29
CA LEU A 60 13.31 24.60 -2.86
C LEU A 60 13.30 24.98 -4.35
N THR A 61 12.27 24.57 -5.12
CA THR A 61 12.14 24.93 -6.55
C THR A 61 11.66 26.38 -6.76
N MET A 62 11.22 27.09 -5.71
CA MET A 62 10.77 28.50 -5.82
C MET A 62 11.92 29.53 -5.90
N ASP A 63 13.15 29.16 -5.53
CA ASP A 63 14.32 30.06 -5.56
C ASP A 63 15.15 29.99 -6.87
N ASP A 64 14.91 29.01 -7.76
CA ASP A 64 15.63 28.88 -9.04
C ASP A 64 14.65 28.89 -10.22
N ALA A 65 14.31 30.09 -10.69
CA ALA A 65 13.65 30.27 -11.98
C ALA A 65 14.68 30.65 -13.05
N PRO A 66 14.82 29.81 -14.08
CA PRO A 66 14.80 30.33 -15.44
C PRO A 66 13.69 29.68 -16.27
N LYS A 67 13.16 30.49 -17.17
CA LYS A 67 12.10 30.19 -18.12
C LYS A 67 12.42 28.98 -19.02
N ASN A 68 11.33 28.29 -19.41
CA ASN A 68 11.07 27.60 -20.69
C ASN A 68 11.22 26.04 -20.72
N SER A 69 10.07 25.37 -20.94
CA SER A 69 9.82 23.91 -21.15
C SER A 69 10.48 23.34 -22.44
N PRO A 70 10.26 22.07 -22.87
CA PRO A 70 9.62 20.88 -22.27
C PRO A 70 10.42 19.54 -22.44
N ALA A 71 10.17 18.52 -21.60
CA ALA A 71 10.16 17.07 -21.97
C ALA A 71 10.24 16.15 -20.74
N ASP A 72 9.52 15.04 -20.83
CA ASP A 72 9.63 13.79 -20.08
C ASP A 72 9.10 13.76 -18.63
N ASP A 73 7.83 13.36 -18.50
CA ASP A 73 7.46 12.26 -17.61
C ASP A 73 6.24 11.55 -18.22
N ASP A 74 6.52 10.37 -18.78
CA ASP A 74 5.54 9.34 -19.08
C ASP A 74 4.80 8.90 -17.80
N GLU A 75 3.61 8.33 -18.02
CA GLU A 75 2.85 7.50 -17.07
C GLU A 75 1.90 8.23 -16.10
N ASP A 76 0.77 8.74 -16.61
CA ASP A 76 -0.57 8.53 -16.03
C ASP A 76 -1.65 9.24 -16.88
N GLU A 77 -1.93 8.70 -18.07
CA GLU A 77 -3.15 9.05 -18.81
C GLU A 77 -4.17 7.91 -18.67
N PRO A 78 -5.22 8.05 -17.83
CA PRO A 78 -6.30 7.09 -17.83
C PRO A 78 -6.99 7.14 -19.19
N ALA A 79 -6.80 6.08 -19.97
CA ALA A 79 -7.31 5.90 -21.32
C ALA A 79 -8.74 6.46 -21.48
N GLU A 80 -8.87 7.59 -22.17
CA GLU A 80 -10.17 8.11 -22.57
C GLU A 80 -10.87 7.06 -23.46
N PRO A 81 -12.15 6.74 -23.22
CA PRO A 81 -12.86 5.76 -24.02
C PRO A 81 -13.02 6.30 -25.45
N SER A 82 -12.22 5.76 -26.38
CA SER A 82 -12.27 6.11 -27.80
C SER A 82 -13.71 5.98 -28.32
N ALA A 83 -14.32 7.13 -28.64
CA ALA A 83 -15.64 7.19 -29.24
C ALA A 83 -15.69 6.37 -30.54
N PRO A 84 -16.78 5.62 -30.80
CA PRO A 84 -16.85 4.71 -31.94
C PRO A 84 -16.80 5.49 -33.26
N LYS A 85 -15.87 5.09 -34.14
CA LYS A 85 -15.67 5.74 -35.43
C LYS A 85 -16.82 5.35 -36.38
N PHE A 86 -17.75 6.28 -36.57
CA PHE A 86 -18.85 6.17 -37.52
C PHE A 86 -18.34 6.43 -38.95
N THR A 87 -18.59 5.51 -39.87
CA THR A 87 -18.51 5.77 -41.31
C THR A 87 -19.75 5.20 -42.03
N PRO A 88 -20.34 5.95 -42.97
CA PRO A 88 -21.72 5.77 -43.49
C PRO A 88 -21.83 4.75 -44.65
N PRO A 89 -23.05 4.34 -45.06
CA PRO A 89 -23.26 3.22 -46.00
C PRO A 89 -22.91 3.53 -47.47
N SER A 90 -22.56 2.46 -48.20
CA SER A 90 -22.10 2.41 -49.60
C SER A 90 -23.08 2.90 -50.66
#